data_AF-A0A1G2EZJ2-F1
#
_entry.id   AF-A0A1G2EZJ2-F1
#
_cell.length_a   1.000
_cell.length_b   1.000
_cell.length_c   1.000
_cell.angle_alpha   90.00
_cell.angle_beta   90.00
_cell.angle_gamma   90.00
#
_symmetry.space_group_name_H-M   'P 1'
#
loop_
_entity.id
_entity.type
_entity.pdbx_description
1 polymer ?
#
loop_
_entity_poly.entity_id
_entity_poly.type
_entity_poly.pdbx_seq_one_letter_code
_entity_poly.pdbx_strand_id
1 'polypeptide(L)'
;MDKIKKIIQFFTQSTTKLNNLSLPAVILIASIVLGGFFYASQVNKQRSIEKQQQIELKAKTEKENREYIAKRKLDCLAIYKAEADKFSNVQSWNYDPTTLGNIVLRDICEIIYKDNKTGKNFSNYF
;
A
#
# COMPACT_ATOMS: atom_id res chain seq x y z
N MET A 1 -1.91 34.75 -33.30
CA MET A 1 -0.48 35.04 -33.56
C MET A 1 0.05 36.23 -32.75
N ASP A 2 -0.79 37.22 -32.41
CA ASP A 2 -0.35 38.44 -31.71
C ASP A 2 0.17 38.25 -30.28
N LYS A 3 -0.37 37.28 -29.52
CA LYS A 3 0.13 36.99 -28.16
C LYS A 3 1.56 36.44 -28.18
N ILE A 4 1.88 35.60 -29.17
CA ILE A 4 3.23 35.03 -29.35
C ILE A 4 4.20 36.13 -29.79
N LYS A 5 3.80 36.99 -30.74
CA LYS A 5 4.59 38.17 -31.13
C LYS A 5 4.90 39.07 -29.94
N LYS A 6 3.94 39.32 -29.05
CA LYS A 6 4.12 40.18 -27.86
C LYS A 6 5.06 39.59 -26.81
N ILE A 7 5.02 38.27 -26.63
CA ILE A 7 5.95 37.54 -25.76
C ILE A 7 7.37 37.59 -26.33
N ILE A 8 7.52 37.34 -27.64
CA ILE A 8 8.82 37.44 -28.33
C ILE A 8 9.36 38.86 -28.22
N GLN A 9 8.52 39.88 -28.42
CA GLN A 9 8.92 41.29 -28.33
C GLN A 9 9.41 41.66 -26.93
N PHE A 10 8.74 41.17 -25.88
CA PHE A 10 9.14 41.35 -24.49
C PHE A 10 10.51 40.71 -24.19
N PHE A 11 10.78 39.52 -24.74
CA PHE A 11 12.09 38.87 -24.63
C PHE A 11 13.17 39.61 -25.45
N THR A 12 12.89 40.08 -26.66
CA THR A 12 13.86 40.85 -27.45
C THR A 12 14.16 42.23 -26.86
N GLN A 13 13.18 42.90 -26.24
CA GLN A 13 13.39 44.23 -25.65
C GLN A 13 14.25 44.18 -24.38
N SER A 14 14.33 43.04 -23.68
CA SER A 14 15.27 42.88 -22.56
C SER A 14 16.72 42.67 -23.00
N THR A 15 16.96 42.30 -24.26
CA THR A 15 18.32 42.02 -24.77
C THR A 15 19.06 43.27 -25.28
N THR A 16 18.34 44.32 -25.70
CA THR A 16 18.93 45.48 -26.38
C THR A 16 19.39 46.62 -25.45
N LYS A 17 19.07 46.57 -24.15
CA LYS A 17 19.55 47.52 -23.12
C LYS A 17 20.72 46.98 -22.27
N LEU A 18 21.47 46.01 -22.78
CA LEU A 18 22.53 45.33 -22.03
C LEU A 18 23.92 45.91 -22.37
N ASN A 19 24.20 47.11 -21.85
CA ASN A 19 25.58 47.64 -21.79
C ASN A 19 26.40 46.78 -20.83
N ASN A 20 27.51 46.18 -21.29
CA ASN A 20 28.67 45.47 -20.67
C ASN A 20 28.63 44.84 -19.24
N LEU A 21 27.66 45.12 -18.38
CA LEU A 21 27.58 44.70 -16.98
C LEU A 21 26.44 43.70 -16.68
N SER A 22 25.55 43.47 -17.65
CA SER A 22 24.33 42.67 -17.47
C SER A 22 24.43 41.24 -18.05
N LEU A 23 25.45 40.96 -18.87
CA LEU A 23 25.72 39.61 -19.38
C LEU A 23 25.99 38.57 -18.26
N PRO A 24 26.83 38.87 -17.24
CA PRO A 24 27.08 37.93 -16.14
C PRO A 24 25.84 37.73 -15.26
N ALA A 25 25.04 38.78 -15.07
CA ALA A 25 23.82 38.74 -14.28
C ALA A 25 22.77 37.81 -14.92
N VAL A 26 22.62 37.85 -16.24
CA VAL A 26 21.69 36.96 -16.96
C VAL A 26 22.14 35.49 -16.88
N ILE A 27 23.44 35.21 -16.97
CA ILE A 27 23.98 33.84 -16.84
C ILE A 27 23.76 33.28 -15.44
N LEU A 28 23.92 34.10 -14.40
CA LEU A 28 23.63 33.73 -13.01
C LEU A 28 22.14 33.41 -12.81
N ILE A 29 21.25 34.27 -13.31
CA ILE A 29 19.80 34.06 -13.23
C ILE A 29 19.41 32.79 -13.98
N ALA A 30 19.94 32.57 -15.19
CA ALA A 30 19.67 31.36 -15.97
C ALA A 30 20.13 30.08 -15.24
N SER A 31 21.30 30.12 -14.61
CA SER A 31 21.85 29.00 -13.83
C SER A 31 21.00 28.67 -12.61
N ILE A 32 20.50 29.68 -11.89
CA ILE A 32 19.60 29.51 -10.75
C ILE A 32 18.26 28.92 -11.18
N VAL A 33 17.70 29.40 -12.30
CA VAL A 33 16.41 28.89 -12.82
C VAL A 33 16.54 27.44 -13.29
N LEU A 34 17.60 27.11 -14.03
CA LEU A 34 17.86 25.73 -14.50
C LEU A 34 18.14 24.78 -13.32
N GLY A 35 18.99 25.20 -12.38
CA GLY A 35 19.29 24.43 -11.18
C GLY A 35 18.05 24.21 -10.31
N GLY A 36 17.25 25.25 -10.11
CA GLY A 36 15.99 25.18 -9.36
C GLY A 36 14.96 24.24 -10.01
N PHE A 37 14.81 24.30 -11.34
CA PHE A 37 13.89 23.41 -12.06
C PHE A 37 14.36 21.95 -12.04
N PHE A 38 15.66 21.71 -12.18
CA PHE A 38 16.25 20.38 -12.09
C PHE A 38 16.08 19.77 -10.69
N TYR A 39 16.31 20.55 -9.64
CA TYR A 39 16.10 20.13 -8.26
C TYR A 39 14.63 19.84 -7.96
N ALA A 40 13.71 20.75 -8.33
CA ALA A 40 12.28 20.56 -8.12
C ALA A 40 11.73 19.33 -8.87
N SER A 41 12.20 19.09 -10.09
CA SER A 41 11.88 17.89 -10.87
C SER A 41 12.32 16.60 -10.17
N GLN A 42 13.55 16.57 -9.61
CA GLN A 42 14.05 15.41 -8.87
C GLN A 42 13.24 15.13 -7.59
N VAL A 43 12.91 16.17 -6.82
CA VAL A 43 12.10 16.03 -5.60
C VAL A 43 10.70 15.46 -5.92
N ASN A 44 10.07 15.94 -6.99
CA ASN A 44 8.78 15.40 -7.43
C ASN A 44 8.86 13.94 -7.87
N LYS A 45 9.94 13.54 -8.55
CA LYS A 45 10.18 12.14 -8.92
C LYS A 45 10.36 11.26 -7.69
N GLN A 46 11.18 11.68 -6.71
CA GLN A 46 11.39 10.96 -5.45
C GLN A 46 10.06 10.71 -4.73
N ARG A 47 9.23 11.75 -4.61
CA ARG A 47 7.91 11.68 -3.95
C ARG A 47 6.94 10.73 -4.64
N SER A 48 6.98 10.64 -5.97
CA SER A 48 6.14 9.69 -6.72
C SER A 48 6.56 8.25 -6.45
N ILE A 49 7.87 7.98 -6.40
CA ILE A 49 8.42 6.65 -6.16
C ILE A 49 8.07 6.19 -4.73
N GLU A 50 8.25 7.05 -3.73
CA GLU A 50 7.91 6.72 -2.33
C GLU A 50 6.42 6.38 -2.18
N LYS A 51 5.53 7.12 -2.84
CA LYS A 51 4.10 6.81 -2.81
C LYS A 51 3.79 5.45 -3.44
N GLN A 52 4.40 5.16 -4.59
CA GLN A 52 4.20 3.87 -5.26
C GLN A 52 4.72 2.72 -4.40
N GLN A 53 5.91 2.85 -3.80
CA GLN A 53 6.47 1.86 -2.87
C GLN A 53 5.56 1.64 -1.66
N GLN A 54 5.00 2.70 -1.06
CA GLN A 54 4.08 2.55 0.07
C GLN A 54 2.79 1.82 -0.32
N ILE A 55 2.26 2.07 -1.52
CA ILE A 55 1.06 1.38 -2.02
C ILE A 55 1.37 -0.10 -2.29
N GLU A 56 2.49 -0.38 -2.95
CA GLU A 56 2.92 -1.74 -3.26
C GLU A 56 3.19 -2.54 -1.97
N LEU A 57 3.87 -1.95 -0.99
CA LEU A 57 4.11 -2.58 0.30
C LEU A 57 2.80 -2.91 1.03
N LYS A 58 1.85 -1.97 1.06
CA LYS A 58 0.52 -2.21 1.66
C LYS A 58 -0.23 -3.33 0.94
N ALA A 59 -0.25 -3.31 -0.39
CA ALA A 59 -0.91 -4.34 -1.19
C ALA A 59 -0.27 -5.72 -0.99
N LYS A 60 1.06 -5.78 -0.88
CA LYS A 60 1.80 -7.01 -0.63
C LYS A 60 1.49 -7.59 0.76
N THR A 61 1.56 -6.77 1.81
CA THR A 61 1.22 -7.21 3.17
C THR A 61 -0.23 -7.67 3.29
N GLU A 62 -1.16 -6.97 2.63
CA GLU A 62 -2.57 -7.37 2.61
C GLU A 62 -2.76 -8.71 1.91
N LYS A 63 -2.07 -8.93 0.78
CA LYS A 63 -2.11 -10.20 0.06
C LYS A 63 -1.54 -11.35 0.89
N GLU A 64 -0.37 -11.15 1.50
CA GLU A 64 0.27 -12.14 2.37
C GLU A 64 -0.62 -12.51 3.57
N ASN A 65 -1.28 -11.53 4.19
CA ASN A 65 -2.21 -11.79 5.29
C ASN A 65 -3.44 -12.59 4.84
N ARG A 66 -4.01 -12.26 3.67
CA ARG A 66 -5.12 -13.03 3.09
C ARG A 66 -4.71 -14.47 2.78
N GLU A 67 -3.52 -14.68 2.23
CA GLU A 67 -2.98 -16.02 1.95
C GLU A 67 -2.74 -16.81 3.24
N TYR A 68 -2.21 -16.16 4.29
CA TYR A 68 -2.05 -16.75 5.61
C TYR A 68 -3.39 -17.22 6.19
N ILE A 69 -4.38 -16.33 6.24
CA ILE A 69 -5.73 -16.62 6.75
C ILE A 69 -6.38 -17.76 5.94
N ALA A 70 -6.25 -17.75 4.61
CA ALA A 70 -6.77 -18.82 3.77
C ALA A 70 -6.12 -20.17 4.08
N LYS A 71 -4.79 -20.19 4.27
CA LYS A 71 -4.06 -21.41 4.64
C LYS A 71 -4.51 -21.93 6.00
N ARG A 72 -4.59 -21.07 7.02
CA ARG A 72 -5.04 -21.47 8.37
C ARG A 72 -6.48 -21.96 8.38
N LYS A 73 -7.35 -21.37 7.55
CA LYS A 73 -8.71 -21.87 7.35
C LYS A 73 -8.74 -23.28 6.76
N LEU A 74 -7.84 -23.59 5.82
CA LEU A 74 -7.69 -24.94 5.27
C LEU A 74 -7.14 -25.92 6.31
N ASP A 75 -6.17 -25.51 7.13
CA ASP A 75 -5.65 -26.31 8.24
C ASP A 75 -6.76 -26.64 9.24
N CYS A 76 -7.57 -25.64 9.62
CA CYS A 76 -8.72 -25.82 10.52
C CYS A 76 -9.78 -26.76 9.92
N LEU A 77 -10.04 -26.65 8.62
CA LEU A 77 -10.91 -27.58 7.91
C LEU A 77 -10.36 -29.01 7.92
N ALA A 78 -9.04 -29.20 7.85
CA ALA A 78 -8.42 -30.52 7.93
C ALA A 78 -8.60 -31.13 9.33
N ILE A 79 -8.44 -30.32 10.39
CA ILE A 79 -8.72 -30.73 11.76
C ILE A 79 -10.19 -31.15 11.90
N TYR A 80 -11.12 -30.31 11.42
CA TYR A 80 -12.55 -30.64 11.44
C TYR A 80 -12.85 -31.99 10.77
N LYS A 81 -12.28 -32.25 9.59
CA LYS A 81 -12.47 -33.53 8.90
C LYS A 81 -11.92 -34.71 9.70
N ALA A 82 -10.70 -34.57 10.23
CA ALA A 82 -10.09 -35.61 11.05
C ALA A 82 -10.87 -35.89 12.35
N GLU A 83 -11.45 -34.84 12.96
CA GLU A 83 -12.33 -34.97 14.12
C GLU A 83 -13.67 -35.62 13.74
N ALA A 84 -14.29 -35.21 12.63
CA ALA A 84 -15.55 -35.79 12.15
C ALA A 84 -15.41 -37.27 11.76
N ASP A 85 -14.24 -37.68 11.25
CA ASP A 85 -13.94 -39.08 10.94
C ASP A 85 -13.81 -39.93 12.22
N LYS A 86 -13.35 -39.33 13.33
CA LYS A 86 -13.18 -40.01 14.63
C LYS A 86 -14.44 -39.98 15.49
N PHE A 87 -15.19 -38.89 15.42
CA PHE A 87 -16.27 -38.57 16.35
C PHE A 87 -17.56 -38.25 15.58
N SER A 88 -18.57 -39.10 15.73
CA SER A 88 -19.87 -38.94 15.07
C SER A 88 -20.71 -37.77 15.60
N ASN A 89 -20.27 -37.11 16.69
CA ASN A 89 -20.98 -36.01 17.32
C ASN A 89 -20.43 -34.63 16.94
N VAL A 90 -19.45 -34.56 16.04
CA VAL A 90 -18.98 -33.29 15.46
C VAL A 90 -20.09 -32.67 14.60
N GLN A 91 -20.39 -31.39 14.84
CA GLN A 91 -21.46 -30.67 14.14
C GLN A 91 -20.90 -29.69 13.11
N SER A 92 -19.95 -28.86 13.52
CA SER A 92 -19.44 -27.76 12.69
C SER A 92 -18.06 -27.30 13.14
N TRP A 93 -17.49 -26.36 12.40
CA TRP A 93 -16.23 -25.72 12.72
C TRP A 93 -16.29 -24.23 12.41
N ASN A 94 -15.44 -23.46 13.07
CA ASN A 94 -15.29 -22.04 12.87
C ASN A 94 -13.81 -21.66 12.98
N TYR A 95 -13.38 -20.72 12.14
CA TYR A 95 -12.03 -20.16 12.19
C TYR A 95 -12.17 -18.66 12.46
N ASP A 96 -11.64 -18.19 13.59
CA ASP A 96 -11.66 -16.77 13.97
C ASP A 96 -10.26 -16.17 13.83
N PRO A 97 -9.95 -15.52 12.69
CA PRO A 97 -8.77 -14.69 12.54
C PRO A 97 -9.07 -13.30 13.12
N THR A 98 -8.86 -13.11 14.42
CA THR A 98 -8.97 -11.77 14.99
C THR A 98 -7.74 -10.96 14.57
N THR A 99 -7.93 -9.91 13.76
CA THR A 99 -6.85 -9.05 13.27
C THR A 99 -6.91 -7.62 13.85
N LEU A 100 -5.76 -7.06 14.21
CA LEU A 100 -5.60 -5.62 14.51
C LEU A 100 -4.66 -5.00 13.48
N GLY A 101 -5.24 -4.30 12.50
CA GLY A 101 -4.50 -3.85 11.32
C GLY A 101 -3.95 -5.04 10.53
N ASN A 102 -2.63 -5.14 10.42
CA ASN A 102 -1.94 -6.21 9.68
C ASN A 102 -1.45 -7.36 10.59
N ILE A 103 -1.80 -7.34 11.88
CA ILE A 103 -1.34 -8.33 12.86
C ILE A 103 -2.49 -9.27 13.19
N VAL A 104 -2.26 -10.58 13.07
CA VAL A 104 -3.17 -11.62 13.54
C VAL A 104 -2.98 -11.78 15.05
N LEU A 105 -4.00 -11.47 15.84
CA LEU A 105 -3.98 -11.56 17.31
C LEU A 105 -4.49 -12.89 17.83
N ARG A 106 -5.46 -13.49 17.13
CA ARG A 106 -5.94 -14.84 17.42
C ARG A 106 -6.00 -15.63 16.13
N ASP A 107 -5.50 -16.85 16.23
CA ASP A 107 -5.42 -17.83 15.15
C ASP A 107 -5.96 -19.15 15.68
N ILE A 108 -7.25 -19.14 16.01
CA ILE A 108 -7.91 -20.22 16.75
C ILE A 108 -8.87 -20.95 15.81
N CYS A 109 -8.77 -22.27 15.81
CA CYS A 109 -9.73 -23.16 15.17
C CYS A 109 -10.70 -23.71 16.21
N GLU A 110 -11.99 -23.43 16.04
CA GLU A 110 -13.05 -23.92 16.91
C GLU A 110 -13.77 -25.09 16.23
N ILE A 111 -13.83 -26.23 16.90
CA ILE A 111 -14.66 -27.38 16.48
C ILE A 111 -15.82 -27.54 17.46
N ILE A 112 -17.04 -27.61 16.94
CA ILE A 112 -18.27 -27.68 17.73
C ILE A 112 -18.80 -29.11 17.69
N TYR A 113 -19.00 -29.67 18.87
CA TYR A 113 -19.51 -31.01 19.11
C TYR A 113 -20.88 -30.93 19.77
N LYS A 114 -21.70 -31.96 19.59
CA LYS A 114 -22.95 -32.14 20.29
C LYS A 114 -22.78 -33.16 21.41
N ASP A 115 -23.12 -32.79 22.63
CA ASP A 115 -23.13 -33.72 23.75
C ASP A 115 -24.28 -34.73 23.56
N ASN A 116 -23.94 -36.01 23.53
CA ASN A 116 -24.91 -37.10 23.34
C ASN A 116 -25.87 -37.26 24.53
N LYS A 117 -25.49 -36.78 25.72
CA LYS A 117 -26.31 -36.89 26.94
C LYS A 117 -27.26 -35.72 27.11
N THR A 118 -26.74 -34.50 26.91
CA THR A 118 -27.50 -33.27 27.16
C THR A 118 -28.09 -32.65 25.89
N GLY A 119 -27.63 -33.09 24.71
CA GLY A 119 -28.00 -32.51 23.42
C GLY A 119 -27.43 -31.12 23.15
N LYS A 120 -26.63 -30.58 24.09
CA LYS A 120 -26.05 -29.23 24.01
C LYS A 120 -24.75 -29.23 23.20
N ASN A 121 -24.47 -28.10 22.56
CA ASN A 121 -23.21 -27.93 21.84
C ASN A 121 -22.09 -27.52 22.80
N PHE A 122 -20.87 -28.02 22.57
CA PHE A 122 -19.66 -27.59 23.23
C PHE A 122 -18.51 -27.46 22.22
N SER A 123 -17.56 -26.58 22.50
CA SER A 123 -16.48 -26.26 21.58
C SER A 123 -15.14 -26.79 22.09
N ASN A 124 -14.31 -27.27 21.16
CA ASN A 124 -12.89 -27.51 21.39
C ASN A 124 -12.08 -26.54 20.53
N TYR A 125 -11.01 -25.99 21.09
CA TYR A 125 -10.19 -24.96 20.44
C TYR A 125 -8.79 -25.51 20.18
N PHE A 126 -8.30 -25.30 18.95
CA PHE A 126 -7.00 -25.73 18.46
C PHE A 126 -6.17 -24.54 17.98
#